data_AF-A0A0F9IJS3-F1
#
_entry.id   AF-A0A0F9IJS3-F1
#
_cell.length_a   1.000
_cell.length_b   1.000
_cell.length_c   1.000
_cell.angle_alpha   90.00
_cell.angle_beta   90.00
_cell.angle_gamma   90.00
#
_symmetry.space_group_name_H-M   'P 1'
#
loop_
_entity.id
_entity.type
_entity.pdbx_description
1 polymer ?
#
loop_
_entity_poly.entity_id
_entity_poly.type
_entity_poly.pdbx_seq_one_letter_code
_entity_poly.pdbx_strand_id
1 'polypeptide(L)'
;MRYVFTNRTVTPMPDKDARDSFFERCTFQGDFRGYDFRNASFAHCTMEGDFSDVQTKYMTSFMSDWSKAILPPDISSSKQDLVVGVVRRGLPNLTQTERDLVLVGLNFVIADSAHSWIDGERQIKQSGRASAEMLAAIGKLFGGYPTLLERLRSTLAGEEGDRALADNPRPTEQILHIAGTEIDLLRDPRVRGEDRWAIERSLEVPGWRVHLFTLHPWPYGKAAEEEWLGVRASWWDWWRGLGGNQ
;
A
#
# COMPACT_ATOMS: atom_id res chain seq x y z
N MET A 1 21.17 2.81 9.56
CA MET A 1 21.02 4.17 10.13
C MET A 1 19.53 4.55 10.06
N ARG A 2 19.04 5.54 10.83
CA ARG A 2 17.64 6.01 10.68
C ARG A 2 17.61 7.37 9.99
N TYR A 3 16.72 7.50 9.03
CA TYR A 3 16.55 8.73 8.27
C TYR A 3 15.16 9.32 8.53
N VAL A 4 15.14 10.62 8.81
CA VAL A 4 13.91 11.41 8.90
C VAL A 4 14.09 12.60 7.96
N PHE A 5 13.57 12.49 6.75
CA PHE A 5 13.73 13.50 5.71
C PHE A 5 12.39 14.08 5.32
N THR A 6 12.36 15.41 5.19
CA THR A 6 11.20 16.15 4.71
C THR A 6 11.62 17.11 3.60
N ASN A 7 10.76 17.30 2.59
CA ASN A 7 10.90 18.32 1.54
C ASN A 7 12.28 18.35 0.85
N ARG A 8 12.79 17.19 0.39
CA ARG A 8 14.11 17.13 -0.27
C ARG A 8 14.23 16.06 -1.34
N THR A 9 15.20 16.23 -2.22
CA THR A 9 15.69 15.15 -3.07
C THR A 9 16.58 14.20 -2.25
N VAL A 10 16.32 12.91 -2.39
CA VAL A 10 17.07 11.81 -1.78
C VAL A 10 17.75 11.04 -2.91
N THR A 11 19.07 11.04 -2.88
CA THR A 11 19.91 10.16 -3.70
C THR A 11 20.36 8.96 -2.86
N PRO A 12 20.90 7.89 -3.47
CA PRO A 12 21.43 6.75 -2.72
C PRO A 12 22.38 7.20 -1.62
N MET A 13 22.04 6.83 -0.40
CA MET A 13 22.81 7.04 0.82
C MET A 13 23.95 6.00 0.91
N PRO A 14 25.08 6.32 1.55
CA PRO A 14 26.17 5.35 1.69
C PRO A 14 25.77 4.10 2.49
N ASP A 15 24.92 4.29 3.51
CA ASP A 15 24.36 3.20 4.30
C ASP A 15 23.01 2.77 3.70
N LYS A 16 22.97 1.52 3.22
CA LYS A 16 21.81 0.87 2.61
C LYS A 16 20.76 0.42 3.63
N ASP A 17 21.09 0.44 4.92
CA ASP A 17 20.13 0.19 5.99
C ASP A 17 19.29 1.44 6.25
N ALA A 18 18.12 1.49 5.62
CA ALA A 18 17.11 2.53 5.75
C ALA A 18 15.87 2.04 6.52
N ARG A 19 16.04 1.01 7.36
CA ARG A 19 14.96 0.50 8.21
C ARG A 19 14.46 1.59 9.14
N ASP A 20 13.19 1.46 9.54
CA ASP A 20 12.54 2.37 10.50
C ASP A 20 12.59 3.85 10.10
N SER A 21 12.82 4.16 8.82
CA SER A 21 13.01 5.53 8.35
C SER A 21 11.70 6.16 7.89
N PHE A 22 11.62 7.49 8.00
CA PHE A 22 10.47 8.27 7.56
C PHE A 22 10.87 9.30 6.50
N PHE A 23 10.09 9.34 5.42
CA PHE A 23 10.29 10.24 4.30
C PHE A 23 8.97 10.93 3.96
N GLU A 24 8.98 12.25 3.95
CA GLU A 24 7.82 13.08 3.62
C GLU A 24 8.15 14.08 2.52
N ARG A 25 7.29 14.17 1.49
CA ARG A 25 7.47 15.14 0.39
C ARG A 25 8.87 15.09 -0.22
N CYS A 26 9.44 13.89 -0.30
CA CYS A 26 10.77 13.66 -0.83
C CYS A 26 10.71 13.17 -2.27
N THR A 27 11.73 13.49 -3.06
CA THR A 27 11.90 12.93 -4.41
C THR A 27 13.10 11.99 -4.40
N PHE A 28 12.88 10.72 -4.70
CA PHE A 28 13.94 9.71 -4.73
C PHE A 28 14.46 9.53 -6.15
N GLN A 29 15.76 9.71 -6.35
CA GLN A 29 16.43 9.60 -7.64
C GLN A 29 17.71 8.76 -7.51
N GLY A 30 17.93 7.81 -8.44
CA GLY A 30 19.12 6.98 -8.48
C GLY A 30 18.86 5.49 -8.22
N ASP A 31 19.92 4.75 -7.92
CA ASP A 31 19.89 3.30 -7.73
C ASP A 31 19.79 2.93 -6.23
N PHE A 32 18.63 2.42 -5.82
CA PHE A 32 18.35 1.96 -4.46
C PHE A 32 18.39 0.43 -4.34
N ARG A 33 18.97 -0.30 -5.30
CA ARG A 33 19.09 -1.76 -5.21
C ARG A 33 19.94 -2.19 -4.00
N GLY A 34 19.46 -3.23 -3.32
CA GLY A 34 20.02 -3.77 -2.09
C GLY A 34 19.73 -2.94 -0.83
N TYR A 35 18.83 -1.94 -0.92
CA TYR A 35 18.40 -1.19 0.26
C TYR A 35 17.41 -1.99 1.11
N ASP A 36 17.57 -1.83 2.41
CA ASP A 36 16.64 -2.36 3.40
C ASP A 36 15.69 -1.25 3.84
N PHE A 37 14.50 -1.21 3.21
CA PHE A 37 13.41 -0.30 3.57
C PHE A 37 12.36 -0.99 4.46
N ARG A 38 12.74 -2.04 5.20
CA ARG A 38 11.78 -2.68 6.10
C ARG A 38 11.30 -1.67 7.15
N ASN A 39 9.98 -1.63 7.36
CA ASN A 39 9.32 -0.71 8.29
C ASN A 39 9.54 0.79 7.93
N ALA A 40 10.00 1.12 6.72
CA ALA A 40 10.10 2.49 6.28
C ALA A 40 8.72 3.05 5.88
N SER A 41 8.53 4.35 6.08
CA SER A 41 7.28 5.06 5.78
C SER A 41 7.52 6.18 4.78
N PHE A 42 6.75 6.19 3.70
CA PHE A 42 6.79 7.19 2.64
C PHE A 42 5.46 7.93 2.57
N ALA A 43 5.50 9.26 2.65
CA ALA A 43 4.32 10.12 2.56
C ALA A 43 4.54 11.20 1.51
N HIS A 44 3.62 11.35 0.55
CA HIS A 44 3.69 12.38 -0.50
C HIS A 44 5.02 12.39 -1.27
N CYS A 45 5.67 11.24 -1.40
CA CYS A 45 6.97 11.15 -2.06
C CYS A 45 6.81 10.91 -3.56
N THR A 46 7.82 11.24 -4.35
CA THR A 46 7.92 10.89 -5.76
C THR A 46 9.12 9.98 -5.97
N MET A 47 8.91 8.81 -6.58
CA MET A 47 9.94 7.80 -6.77
C MET A 47 10.32 7.71 -8.25
N GLU A 48 11.55 8.09 -8.57
CA GLU A 48 12.11 8.11 -9.93
C GLU A 48 13.39 7.24 -10.05
N GLY A 49 13.62 6.37 -9.06
CA GLY A 49 14.81 5.51 -8.96
C GLY A 49 14.57 4.04 -9.30
N ASP A 50 15.65 3.26 -9.22
CA ASP A 50 15.61 1.81 -9.29
C ASP A 50 15.46 1.19 -7.89
N PHE A 51 14.31 0.57 -7.66
CA PHE A 51 13.94 -0.14 -6.44
C PHE A 51 13.74 -1.64 -6.72
N SER A 52 14.24 -2.18 -7.83
CA SER A 52 13.97 -3.57 -8.25
C SER A 52 14.40 -4.65 -7.24
N ASP A 53 15.31 -4.33 -6.34
CA ASP A 53 15.89 -5.25 -5.35
C ASP A 53 15.92 -4.62 -3.95
N VAL A 54 14.77 -4.13 -3.47
CA VAL A 54 14.65 -3.57 -2.11
C VAL A 54 13.85 -4.46 -1.18
N GLN A 55 14.21 -4.47 0.10
CA GLN A 55 13.39 -5.13 1.11
C GLN A 55 12.24 -4.22 1.55
N THR A 56 11.00 -4.64 1.32
CA THR A 56 9.80 -3.81 1.57
C THR A 56 8.89 -4.35 2.69
N LYS A 57 9.38 -5.23 3.56
CA LYS A 57 8.57 -5.80 4.65
C LYS A 57 8.08 -4.69 5.58
N TYR A 58 6.78 -4.61 5.84
CA TYR A 58 6.13 -3.51 6.60
C TYR A 58 6.34 -2.10 6.03
N MET A 59 6.88 -1.98 4.82
CA MET A 59 7.03 -0.67 4.19
C MET A 59 5.66 -0.09 3.90
N THR A 60 5.44 1.16 4.30
CA THR A 60 4.18 1.87 4.03
C THR A 60 4.41 3.02 3.08
N SER A 61 3.43 3.23 2.20
CA SER A 61 3.39 4.35 1.28
C SER A 61 1.99 4.95 1.36
N PHE A 62 1.93 6.28 1.38
CA PHE A 62 0.70 7.05 1.34
C PHE A 62 0.86 8.24 0.39
N MET A 63 -0.08 8.39 -0.53
CA MET A 63 -0.13 9.48 -1.52
C MET A 63 1.21 9.69 -2.25
N SER A 64 2.01 8.64 -2.41
CA SER A 64 3.30 8.72 -3.08
C SER A 64 3.20 8.22 -4.51
N ASP A 65 3.93 8.86 -5.41
CA ASP A 65 3.94 8.50 -6.83
C ASP A 65 5.11 7.56 -7.13
N TRP A 66 4.78 6.31 -7.47
CA TRP A 66 5.73 5.27 -7.87
C TRP A 66 5.72 5.01 -9.38
N SER A 67 5.01 5.82 -10.17
CA SER A 67 4.82 5.59 -11.61
C SER A 67 6.11 5.70 -12.43
N LYS A 68 7.18 6.29 -11.88
CA LYS A 68 8.50 6.39 -12.55
C LYS A 68 9.54 5.45 -11.96
N ALA A 69 9.23 4.72 -10.89
CA ALA A 69 10.16 3.81 -10.25
C ALA A 69 10.23 2.45 -10.97
N ILE A 70 11.42 1.84 -10.99
CA ILE A 70 11.55 0.41 -11.26
C ILE A 70 11.28 -0.33 -9.95
N LEU A 71 10.26 -1.16 -9.92
CA LEU A 71 9.77 -1.79 -8.68
C LEU A 71 10.14 -3.28 -8.63
N PRO A 72 10.21 -3.90 -7.42
CA PRO A 72 10.42 -5.33 -7.27
C PRO A 72 9.35 -6.16 -7.98
N PRO A 73 9.66 -7.35 -8.52
CA PRO A 73 8.66 -8.21 -9.15
C PRO A 73 7.66 -8.83 -8.15
N ASP A 74 8.03 -8.91 -6.88
CA ASP A 74 7.27 -9.55 -5.79
C ASP A 74 6.46 -8.55 -4.94
N ILE A 75 6.04 -7.42 -5.55
CA ILE A 75 5.18 -6.45 -4.87
C ILE A 75 3.90 -7.12 -4.38
N SER A 76 3.61 -6.92 -3.11
CA SER A 76 2.32 -7.28 -2.54
C SER A 76 1.21 -6.36 -3.05
N SER A 77 0.06 -6.93 -3.43
CA SER A 77 -1.18 -6.21 -3.84
C SER A 77 -1.68 -5.23 -2.79
N SER A 78 -1.15 -5.37 -1.59
CA SER A 78 -1.49 -4.64 -0.40
C SER A 78 -0.80 -3.27 -0.31
N LYS A 79 0.26 -3.06 -1.10
CA LYS A 79 1.00 -1.80 -1.20
C LYS A 79 0.40 -0.92 -2.29
N GLN A 80 -0.74 -0.29 -1.98
CA GLN A 80 -1.55 0.46 -2.95
C GLN A 80 -0.76 1.40 -3.85
N ASP A 81 0.05 2.32 -3.31
CA ASP A 81 0.80 3.28 -4.12
C ASP A 81 1.76 2.60 -5.12
N LEU A 82 2.36 1.47 -4.73
CA LEU A 82 3.22 0.68 -5.62
C LEU A 82 2.40 -0.01 -6.70
N VAL A 83 1.24 -0.58 -6.34
CA VAL A 83 0.32 -1.18 -7.30
C VAL A 83 -0.18 -0.15 -8.31
N VAL A 84 -0.57 1.04 -7.83
CA VAL A 84 -0.92 2.18 -8.70
C VAL A 84 0.24 2.57 -9.60
N GLY A 85 1.47 2.56 -9.07
CA GLY A 85 2.68 2.74 -9.85
C GLY A 85 2.81 1.72 -10.99
N VAL A 86 2.63 0.43 -10.69
CA VAL A 86 2.63 -0.66 -11.70
C VAL A 86 1.54 -0.44 -12.75
N VAL A 87 0.31 -0.16 -12.32
CA VAL A 87 -0.82 0.07 -13.23
C VAL A 87 -0.52 1.24 -14.16
N ARG A 88 -0.11 2.40 -13.62
CA ARG A 88 0.21 3.60 -14.41
C ARG A 88 1.34 3.34 -15.42
N ARG A 89 2.35 2.53 -15.07
CA ARG A 89 3.44 2.12 -15.97
C ARG A 89 2.99 1.17 -17.07
N GLY A 90 2.03 0.30 -16.78
CA GLY A 90 1.53 -0.70 -17.73
C GLY A 90 0.47 -0.15 -18.70
N LEU A 91 -0.32 0.86 -18.30
CA LEU A 91 -1.40 1.42 -19.13
C LEU A 91 -0.96 1.84 -20.56
N PRO A 92 0.21 2.48 -20.77
CA PRO A 92 0.69 2.81 -22.11
C PRO A 92 0.87 1.59 -23.04
N ASN A 93 1.11 0.39 -22.49
CA ASN A 93 1.31 -0.85 -23.27
C ASN A 93 0.00 -1.50 -23.72
N LEU A 94 -1.14 -0.97 -23.31
CA LEU A 94 -2.47 -1.44 -23.68
C LEU A 94 -3.03 -0.61 -24.83
N THR A 95 -3.80 -1.26 -25.71
CA THR A 95 -4.69 -0.59 -26.68
C THR A 95 -5.81 0.16 -25.97
N GLN A 96 -6.52 1.07 -26.65
CA GLN A 96 -7.62 1.82 -26.03
C GLN A 96 -8.71 0.89 -25.49
N THR A 97 -9.12 -0.13 -26.26
CA THR A 97 -10.11 -1.12 -25.83
C THR A 97 -9.66 -1.89 -24.59
N GLU A 98 -8.39 -2.30 -24.53
CA GLU A 98 -7.84 -2.98 -23.36
C GLU A 98 -7.80 -2.07 -22.14
N ARG A 99 -7.45 -0.79 -22.31
CA ARG A 99 -7.50 0.21 -21.23
C ARG A 99 -8.92 0.36 -20.69
N ASP A 100 -9.90 0.53 -21.58
CA ASP A 100 -11.30 0.70 -21.18
C ASP A 100 -11.80 -0.52 -20.39
N LEU A 101 -11.36 -1.73 -20.75
CA LEU A 101 -11.69 -2.95 -20.02
C LEU A 101 -11.07 -2.97 -18.60
N VAL A 102 -9.77 -2.69 -18.45
CA VAL A 102 -9.11 -2.78 -17.14
C VAL A 102 -9.44 -1.61 -16.22
N LEU A 103 -9.72 -0.42 -16.78
CA LEU A 103 -10.02 0.78 -16.00
C LEU A 103 -11.42 0.73 -15.35
N VAL A 104 -12.36 -0.09 -15.85
CA VAL A 104 -13.65 -0.31 -15.17
C VAL A 104 -13.44 -0.78 -13.72
N GLY A 105 -12.44 -1.62 -13.49
CA GLY A 105 -12.08 -2.10 -12.16
C GLY A 105 -11.06 -1.24 -11.43
N LEU A 106 -10.02 -0.82 -12.16
CA LEU A 106 -8.85 -0.18 -11.54
C LEU A 106 -9.01 1.34 -11.35
N ASN A 107 -10.04 1.98 -11.93
CA ASN A 107 -10.27 3.41 -11.78
C ASN A 107 -10.35 3.86 -10.32
N PHE A 108 -11.00 3.07 -9.46
CA PHE A 108 -11.09 3.41 -8.03
C PHE A 108 -9.72 3.37 -7.35
N VAL A 109 -8.94 2.32 -7.63
CA VAL A 109 -7.60 2.14 -7.06
C VAL A 109 -6.65 3.27 -7.46
N ILE A 110 -6.76 3.78 -8.70
CA ILE A 110 -5.87 4.83 -9.22
C ILE A 110 -6.35 6.26 -8.94
N ALA A 111 -7.63 6.46 -8.67
CA ALA A 111 -8.25 7.78 -8.55
C ALA A 111 -7.97 8.44 -7.20
N ASP A 112 -7.99 7.68 -6.12
CA ASP A 112 -7.81 8.19 -4.77
C ASP A 112 -7.17 7.13 -3.87
N SER A 113 -6.29 7.58 -2.97
CA SER A 113 -5.75 6.78 -1.88
C SER A 113 -6.85 6.25 -0.94
N ALA A 114 -8.05 6.82 -0.96
CA ALA A 114 -9.19 6.34 -0.16
C ALA A 114 -9.77 4.98 -0.59
N HIS A 115 -9.45 4.46 -1.78
CA HIS A 115 -9.97 3.17 -2.27
C HIS A 115 -8.87 2.11 -2.30
N SER A 116 -9.14 0.93 -1.74
CA SER A 116 -8.19 -0.18 -1.69
C SER A 116 -8.16 -0.99 -2.98
N TRP A 117 -7.16 -1.87 -3.12
CA TRP A 117 -7.14 -2.89 -4.17
C TRP A 117 -8.38 -3.79 -4.12
N ILE A 118 -8.91 -4.06 -2.93
CA ILE A 118 -10.14 -4.85 -2.74
C ILE A 118 -11.36 -4.13 -3.32
N ASP A 119 -11.39 -2.80 -3.28
CA ASP A 119 -12.46 -2.02 -3.93
C ASP A 119 -12.43 -2.19 -5.44
N GLY A 120 -11.22 -2.24 -6.02
CA GLY A 120 -11.03 -2.57 -7.43
C GLY A 120 -11.50 -3.99 -7.76
N GLU A 121 -11.08 -4.98 -6.96
CA GLU A 121 -11.52 -6.37 -7.07
C GLU A 121 -13.07 -6.50 -7.05
N ARG A 122 -13.71 -5.81 -6.09
CA ARG A 122 -15.18 -5.73 -5.97
C ARG A 122 -15.83 -5.19 -7.23
N GLN A 123 -15.32 -4.09 -7.77
CA GLN A 123 -15.89 -3.47 -8.97
C GLN A 123 -15.76 -4.37 -10.19
N ILE A 124 -14.62 -5.07 -10.33
CA ILE A 124 -14.45 -6.04 -11.41
C ILE A 124 -15.49 -7.16 -11.30
N LYS A 125 -15.65 -7.75 -10.10
CA LYS A 125 -16.64 -8.79 -9.85
C LYS A 125 -18.08 -8.31 -10.14
N GLN A 126 -18.44 -7.11 -9.66
CA GLN A 126 -19.78 -6.53 -9.84
C GLN A 126 -20.07 -6.12 -11.28
N SER A 127 -19.05 -5.74 -12.05
CA SER A 127 -19.24 -5.36 -13.45
C SER A 127 -19.68 -6.54 -14.33
N GLY A 128 -19.47 -7.78 -13.89
CA GLY A 128 -19.71 -8.99 -14.69
C GLY A 128 -18.79 -9.08 -15.92
N ARG A 129 -17.74 -8.24 -16.01
CA ARG A 129 -16.84 -8.12 -17.17
C ARG A 129 -15.56 -8.93 -17.05
N ALA A 130 -15.52 -9.96 -16.21
CA ALA A 130 -14.39 -10.88 -16.11
C ALA A 130 -14.32 -11.79 -17.37
N SER A 131 -14.00 -11.19 -18.52
CA SER A 131 -13.91 -11.87 -19.80
C SER A 131 -12.48 -12.34 -20.07
N ALA A 132 -12.32 -13.24 -21.05
CA ALA A 132 -11.00 -13.69 -21.49
C ALA A 132 -10.13 -12.52 -21.99
N GLU A 133 -10.75 -11.52 -22.62
CA GLU A 133 -10.08 -10.30 -23.08
C GLU A 133 -9.57 -9.45 -21.92
N MET A 134 -10.35 -9.32 -20.84
CA MET A 134 -9.92 -8.62 -19.63
C MET A 134 -8.72 -9.32 -18.98
N LEU A 135 -8.76 -10.65 -18.88
CA LEU A 135 -7.65 -11.46 -18.35
C LEU A 135 -6.37 -11.31 -19.20
N ALA A 136 -6.50 -11.25 -20.52
CA ALA A 136 -5.38 -11.00 -21.43
C ALA A 136 -4.80 -9.59 -21.24
N ALA A 137 -5.64 -8.56 -21.13
CA ALA A 137 -5.22 -7.19 -20.87
C ALA A 137 -4.53 -7.05 -19.50
N ILE A 138 -5.08 -7.68 -18.46
CA ILE A 138 -4.47 -7.78 -17.12
C ILE A 138 -3.09 -8.45 -17.19
N GLY A 139 -2.96 -9.52 -17.97
CA GLY A 139 -1.68 -10.21 -18.17
C GLY A 139 -0.62 -9.31 -18.78
N LYS A 140 -0.99 -8.44 -19.73
CA LYS A 140 -0.09 -7.41 -20.27
C LYS A 140 0.24 -6.32 -19.25
N LEU A 141 -0.75 -5.87 -18.50
CA LEU A 141 -0.61 -4.80 -17.50
C LEU A 141 0.36 -5.18 -16.37
N PHE A 142 0.25 -6.40 -15.85
CA PHE A 142 1.09 -6.92 -14.77
C PHE A 142 2.24 -7.82 -15.28
N GLY A 143 2.64 -7.66 -16.54
CA GLY A 143 3.82 -8.34 -17.07
C GLY A 143 5.06 -8.02 -16.22
N GLY A 144 5.69 -9.05 -15.63
CA GLY A 144 6.81 -8.89 -14.70
C GLY A 144 6.43 -8.81 -13.21
N TYR A 145 5.14 -8.87 -12.88
CA TYR A 145 4.62 -8.82 -11.50
C TYR A 145 3.75 -10.05 -11.19
N PRO A 146 4.33 -11.26 -11.08
CA PRO A 146 3.59 -12.53 -10.98
C PRO A 146 2.65 -12.58 -9.78
N THR A 147 3.05 -12.03 -8.62
CA THR A 147 2.21 -12.01 -7.41
C THR A 147 0.95 -11.17 -7.58
N LEU A 148 1.06 -10.00 -8.23
CA LEU A 148 -0.09 -9.14 -8.52
C LEU A 148 -1.03 -9.81 -9.54
N LEU A 149 -0.45 -10.43 -10.56
CA LEU A 149 -1.18 -11.14 -11.60
C LEU A 149 -1.94 -12.35 -11.04
N GLU A 150 -1.29 -13.17 -10.21
CA GLU A 150 -1.91 -14.34 -9.56
C GLU A 150 -3.05 -13.92 -8.64
N ARG A 151 -2.83 -12.88 -7.83
CA ARG A 151 -3.87 -12.33 -6.95
C ARG A 151 -5.11 -11.93 -7.74
N LEU A 152 -4.95 -11.13 -8.80
CA LEU A 152 -6.09 -10.66 -9.58
C LEU A 152 -6.81 -11.83 -10.30
N ARG A 153 -6.07 -12.84 -10.77
CA ARG A 153 -6.66 -14.05 -11.36
C ARG A 153 -7.48 -14.85 -10.34
N SER A 154 -6.96 -15.05 -9.14
CA SER A 154 -7.65 -15.77 -8.05
C SER A 154 -8.96 -15.06 -7.67
N THR A 155 -8.93 -13.72 -7.58
CA THR A 155 -10.13 -12.91 -7.35
C THR A 155 -11.15 -13.06 -8.47
N LEU A 156 -10.71 -13.04 -9.73
CA LEU A 156 -11.60 -13.22 -10.89
C LEU A 156 -12.18 -14.63 -11.01
N ALA A 157 -11.46 -15.64 -10.51
CA ALA A 157 -11.93 -17.02 -10.42
C ALA A 157 -12.92 -17.25 -9.25
N GLY A 158 -13.14 -16.24 -8.40
CA GLY A 158 -14.05 -16.33 -7.26
C GLY A 158 -13.51 -17.11 -6.06
N GLU A 159 -12.21 -17.41 -6.03
CA GLU A 159 -11.56 -18.23 -4.99
C GLU A 159 -11.49 -17.52 -3.62
N GLU A 160 -11.62 -16.19 -3.62
CA GLU A 160 -11.66 -15.35 -2.40
C GLU A 160 -12.97 -15.51 -1.59
N GLY A 161 -14.01 -16.13 -2.18
CA GLY A 161 -15.33 -16.31 -1.58
C GLY A 161 -16.17 -15.03 -1.49
N ASP A 162 -17.45 -15.17 -1.11
CA ASP A 162 -18.39 -14.06 -0.90
C ASP A 162 -18.19 -13.37 0.48
N ARG A 163 -16.95 -13.28 0.97
CA ARG A 163 -16.69 -12.53 2.22
C ARG A 163 -17.25 -11.13 2.02
N ALA A 164 -18.32 -10.85 2.76
CA ALA A 164 -19.08 -9.63 2.64
C ALA A 164 -18.10 -8.46 2.69
N LEU A 165 -17.97 -7.80 1.55
CA LEU A 165 -17.19 -6.59 1.36
C LEU A 165 -17.92 -5.52 2.17
N ALA A 166 -17.66 -5.47 3.47
CA ALA A 166 -18.24 -4.48 4.35
C ALA A 166 -17.91 -3.10 3.76
N ASP A 167 -18.89 -2.19 3.81
CA ASP A 167 -18.65 -0.79 3.48
C ASP A 167 -17.66 -0.24 4.51
N ASN A 168 -16.38 -0.34 4.19
CA ASN A 168 -15.33 0.19 5.03
C ASN A 168 -15.47 1.72 5.03
N PRO A 169 -15.77 2.34 6.18
CA PRO A 169 -15.91 3.78 6.25
C PRO A 169 -14.62 4.46 5.80
N ARG A 170 -14.78 5.57 5.09
CA ARG A 170 -13.68 6.39 4.58
C ARG A 170 -12.79 6.85 5.74
N PRO A 171 -11.48 7.05 5.52
CA PRO A 171 -10.55 7.52 6.54
C PRO A 171 -10.87 8.96 6.94
N THR A 172 -11.75 9.13 7.91
CA THR A 172 -11.94 10.38 8.65
C THR A 172 -12.31 10.04 10.08
N GLU A 173 -11.50 10.47 11.04
CA GLU A 173 -11.85 10.61 12.48
C GLU A 173 -12.11 9.33 13.28
N GLN A 174 -11.63 8.16 12.84
CA GLN A 174 -11.96 6.92 13.56
C GLN A 174 -10.84 6.40 14.45
N ILE A 175 -11.27 5.77 15.55
CA ILE A 175 -10.44 5.10 16.54
C ILE A 175 -9.72 3.92 15.87
N LEU A 176 -8.40 3.87 15.99
CA LEU A 176 -7.58 2.74 15.59
C LEU A 176 -7.65 1.66 16.67
N HIS A 177 -8.08 0.45 16.30
CA HIS A 177 -8.11 -0.69 17.21
C HIS A 177 -6.89 -1.57 16.96
N ILE A 178 -6.11 -1.89 18.00
CA ILE A 178 -4.92 -2.74 17.95
C ILE A 178 -4.99 -3.75 19.08
N ALA A 179 -5.18 -5.03 18.76
CA ALA A 179 -5.28 -6.13 19.75
C ALA A 179 -6.15 -5.79 20.98
N GLY A 180 -7.36 -5.24 20.74
CA GLY A 180 -8.29 -4.84 21.80
C GLY A 180 -8.00 -3.50 22.48
N THR A 181 -6.95 -2.78 22.06
CA THR A 181 -6.67 -1.40 22.48
C THR A 181 -7.25 -0.42 21.48
N GLU A 182 -7.94 0.60 21.97
CA GLU A 182 -8.44 1.73 21.18
C GLU A 182 -7.46 2.91 21.22
N ILE A 183 -7.18 3.51 20.07
CA ILE A 183 -6.30 4.68 19.89
C ILE A 183 -7.04 5.71 19.07
N ASP A 184 -7.41 6.82 19.70
CA ASP A 184 -7.95 7.98 19.00
C ASP A 184 -6.80 8.83 18.42
N LEU A 185 -6.62 8.79 17.10
CA LEU A 185 -5.52 9.50 16.42
C LEU A 185 -5.55 11.03 16.59
N LEU A 186 -6.68 11.60 17.01
CA LEU A 186 -6.83 13.04 17.25
C LEU A 186 -6.63 13.42 18.72
N ARG A 187 -7.01 12.54 19.64
CA ARG A 187 -7.11 12.88 21.07
C ARG A 187 -6.11 12.15 21.95
N ASP A 188 -5.63 10.99 21.53
CA ASP A 188 -4.79 10.13 22.34
C ASP A 188 -3.46 10.84 22.69
N PRO A 189 -3.08 10.92 23.98
CA PRO A 189 -1.84 11.56 24.37
C PRO A 189 -0.60 10.83 23.84
N ARG A 190 -0.69 9.52 23.53
CA ARG A 190 0.41 8.73 22.96
C ARG A 190 0.79 9.19 21.56
N VAL A 191 -0.14 9.76 20.81
CA VAL A 191 0.12 10.29 19.44
C VAL A 191 0.60 11.74 19.44
N ARG A 192 0.96 12.28 20.60
CA ARG A 192 1.50 13.63 20.74
C ARG A 192 3.01 13.58 20.78
N GLY A 193 3.64 14.25 19.82
CA GLY A 193 5.10 14.35 19.73
C GLY A 193 5.56 14.58 18.30
N GLU A 194 6.80 15.04 18.16
CA GLU A 194 7.44 15.26 16.86
C GLU A 194 8.12 13.98 16.34
N ASP A 195 8.47 13.06 17.24
CA ASP A 195 9.07 11.77 16.89
C ASP A 195 7.97 10.73 16.60
N ARG A 196 7.52 10.74 15.34
CA ARG A 196 6.56 9.76 14.81
C ARG A 196 7.00 8.31 15.05
N TRP A 197 8.28 8.00 14.93
CA TRP A 197 8.76 6.63 15.10
C TRP A 197 8.59 6.16 16.55
N ALA A 198 8.98 7.01 17.50
CA ALA A 198 8.80 6.72 18.92
C ALA A 198 7.32 6.54 19.27
N ILE A 199 6.45 7.38 18.68
CA ILE A 199 5.00 7.24 18.81
C ILE A 199 4.55 5.88 18.27
N GLU A 200 4.87 5.56 17.01
CA GLU A 200 4.49 4.29 16.38
C GLU A 200 4.88 3.10 17.26
N ARG A 201 6.12 3.08 17.76
CA ARG A 201 6.61 2.01 18.65
C ARG A 201 5.86 1.94 19.99
N SER A 202 5.47 3.08 20.54
CA SER A 202 4.70 3.11 21.80
C SER A 202 3.29 2.52 21.66
N LEU A 203 2.78 2.44 20.41
CA LEU A 203 1.48 1.87 20.08
C LEU A 203 1.56 0.40 19.66
N GLU A 204 2.75 -0.12 19.37
CA GLU A 204 2.92 -1.51 18.98
C GLU A 204 2.68 -2.45 20.17
N VAL A 205 1.95 -3.51 19.90
CA VAL A 205 1.80 -4.67 20.79
C VAL A 205 2.53 -5.87 20.17
N PRO A 206 2.87 -6.92 20.94
CA PRO A 206 3.57 -8.08 20.41
C PRO A 206 2.87 -8.65 19.16
N GLY A 207 3.62 -8.81 18.07
CA GLY A 207 3.10 -9.30 16.80
C GLY A 207 2.37 -8.27 15.95
N TRP A 208 2.45 -6.97 16.26
CA TRP A 208 1.85 -5.91 15.44
C TRP A 208 2.85 -4.84 15.03
N ARG A 209 2.65 -4.25 13.83
CA ARG A 209 3.36 -3.08 13.34
C ARG A 209 2.42 -1.91 13.11
N VAL A 210 2.81 -0.72 13.55
CA VAL A 210 1.98 0.49 13.48
C VAL A 210 2.68 1.58 12.67
N HIS A 211 1.92 2.26 11.80
CA HIS A 211 2.37 3.41 11.02
C HIS A 211 1.37 4.57 11.11
N LEU A 212 1.84 5.78 11.42
CA LEU A 212 1.00 6.96 11.65
C LEU A 212 1.29 8.12 10.70
N PHE A 213 0.33 8.50 9.88
CA PHE A 213 0.41 9.65 8.97
C PHE A 213 -0.34 10.83 9.60
N THR A 214 0.33 11.58 10.48
CA THR A 214 -0.30 12.61 11.34
C THR A 214 -0.11 14.06 10.85
N LEU A 215 0.76 14.32 9.87
CA LEU A 215 1.06 15.67 9.35
C LEU A 215 0.16 16.12 8.17
N HIS A 216 -0.96 15.41 7.96
CA HIS A 216 -1.96 15.71 6.94
C HIS A 216 -3.16 16.45 7.58
N PRO A 217 -3.97 17.23 6.84
CA PRO A 217 -5.26 17.73 7.35
C PRO A 217 -6.22 16.63 7.86
N TRP A 218 -5.92 15.36 7.58
CA TRP A 218 -6.63 14.19 8.12
C TRP A 218 -5.60 13.18 8.67
N PRO A 219 -5.41 13.10 10.00
CA PRO A 219 -4.51 12.11 10.58
C PRO A 219 -5.05 10.71 10.37
N TYR A 220 -4.14 9.79 10.07
CA TYR A 220 -4.46 8.43 9.68
C TYR A 220 -3.42 7.44 10.23
N GLY A 221 -3.84 6.21 10.52
CA GLY A 221 -2.97 5.15 11.04
C GLY A 221 -3.22 3.80 10.35
N LYS A 222 -2.13 3.05 10.13
CA LYS A 222 -2.14 1.64 9.68
C LYS A 222 -1.61 0.77 10.79
N ALA A 223 -2.23 -0.39 11.01
CA ALA A 223 -1.69 -1.45 11.85
C ALA A 223 -1.70 -2.78 11.08
N ALA A 224 -0.64 -3.57 11.19
CA ALA A 224 -0.50 -4.86 10.52
C ALA A 224 -0.03 -5.94 11.49
N GLU A 225 -0.72 -7.09 11.49
CA GLU A 225 -0.36 -8.26 12.30
C GLU A 225 0.74 -9.08 11.60
N GLU A 226 1.78 -9.45 12.35
CA GLU A 226 2.99 -10.07 11.81
C GLU A 226 2.78 -11.51 11.31
N GLU A 227 1.89 -12.27 11.96
CA GLU A 227 1.64 -13.70 11.68
C GLU A 227 0.90 -13.93 10.35
N TRP A 228 0.01 -13.00 9.98
CA TRP A 228 -0.81 -13.17 8.77
C TRP A 228 0.00 -12.97 7.48
N LEU A 229 1.15 -12.30 7.55
CA LEU A 229 1.96 -11.90 6.39
C LEU A 229 2.66 -13.04 5.65
N GLY A 230 2.59 -14.28 6.16
CA GLY A 230 3.24 -15.46 5.56
C GLY A 230 2.30 -16.49 4.91
N VAL A 231 1.00 -16.49 5.20
CA VAL A 231 0.10 -17.61 4.84
C VAL A 231 -0.84 -17.28 3.69
N ARG A 232 -1.21 -16.01 3.55
CA ARG A 232 -1.99 -15.42 2.45
C ARG A 232 -1.51 -13.98 2.37
N ALA A 233 -1.34 -13.40 1.18
CA ALA A 233 -0.95 -12.00 1.01
C ALA A 233 -1.86 -11.11 1.89
N SER A 234 -1.40 -10.77 3.09
CA SER A 234 -2.36 -10.48 4.15
C SER A 234 -2.81 -9.05 4.04
N TRP A 235 -3.95 -8.85 3.41
CA TRP A 235 -5.03 -7.99 3.89
C TRP A 235 -4.50 -6.66 4.42
N TRP A 236 -4.13 -5.78 3.49
CA TRP A 236 -3.98 -4.36 3.78
C TRP A 236 -5.33 -3.72 3.52
N ASP A 237 -6.33 -4.20 4.26
CA ASP A 237 -7.59 -3.51 4.34
C ASP A 237 -7.37 -2.36 5.30
N TRP A 238 -7.30 -1.18 4.67
CA TRP A 238 -7.84 0.03 5.24
C TRP A 238 -9.16 -0.36 5.90
N TRP A 239 -9.20 -0.34 7.23
CA TRP A 239 -10.32 -0.80 8.03
C TRP A 239 -10.59 -2.31 8.01
N ARG A 240 -9.86 -3.08 8.83
CA ARG A 240 -10.63 -3.91 9.77
C ARG A 240 -10.91 -3.04 10.98
N GLY A 241 -12.17 -2.67 11.16
CA GLY A 241 -12.68 -2.60 12.52
C GLY A 241 -12.34 -3.96 13.15
N LEU A 242 -11.29 -4.01 13.96
CA LEU A 242 -11.05 -5.11 14.90
C LEU A 242 -12.04 -4.97 16.07
N GLY A 243 -13.29 -4.60 15.76
CA GLY A 243 -14.42 -4.96 16.57
C GLY A 243 -14.47 -6.47 16.53
N GLY A 244 -14.36 -7.08 17.70
CA GLY A 244 -14.38 -8.52 17.83
C GLY A 244 -15.56 -9.13 17.10
N ASN A 245 -15.44 -10.43 16.83
CA ASN A 245 -16.62 -11.27 16.73
C ASN A 245 -17.51 -10.98 17.94
N GLN A 246 -18.63 -10.30 17.71
CA GLN A 246 -19.87 -10.59 18.40
C GLN A 246 -20.67 -11.54 17.51
#